data_AF-A0A8D8A156-F1
#
_entry.id   AF-A0A8D8A156-F1
#
_cell.length_a   1.000
_cell.length_b   1.000
_cell.length_c   1.000
_cell.angle_alpha   90.00
_cell.angle_beta   90.00
_cell.angle_gamma   90.00
#
_symmetry.space_group_name_H-M   'P 1'
#
loop_
_entity.id
_entity.type
_entity.pdbx_description
1 polymer ?
#
loop_
_entity_poly.entity_id
_entity_poly.type
_entity_poly.pdbx_seq_one_letter_code
_entity_poly.pdbx_strand_id
1 'polypeptide(L)'
;MSKVDCISQRVKFSEISSILEKVKAATGAKRDELLRRYFASFEQFRREFQRENNGKARSSIFPVLRLLLPGADRERDSYGVRVKSLRDMYIKVLGISESSTEARKLSGYDDETGGGGTSSSEDFADRVFRLMQGRCPPEGSLTVWEVNERLDAIGGHYVNGERRRIGEELERLVGGMSQVDQKWLIRILLKNLRLGMSQVKILGVYHGKAGRLYDRFSNLSKVCEVVESGEGLEELGEGGGSVELFHPVKPMLCQRVDLKLVDGMLKRDEFWLETKMDGERFQIHKDGVVFKYFSRNSYEYSEVFGVNRNQVGSTLTPFFGGFVGFECAERDSGRGDDGF
;
A
#
# COMPACT_ATOMS: atom_id res chain seq x y z
N MET A 1 -5.68 26.04 13.82
CA MET A 1 -5.33 25.82 12.40
C MET A 1 -6.60 25.40 11.69
N SER A 2 -7.09 26.18 10.72
CA SER A 2 -8.34 25.85 10.01
C SER A 2 -8.22 24.45 9.43
N LYS A 3 -9.18 23.56 9.72
CA LYS A 3 -9.30 22.28 9.00
C LYS A 3 -9.34 22.65 7.52
N VAL A 4 -8.26 22.40 6.79
CA VAL A 4 -8.29 22.48 5.34
C VAL A 4 -9.31 21.44 4.92
N ASP A 5 -10.41 21.87 4.31
CA ASP A 5 -11.43 20.96 3.84
C ASP A 5 -10.80 19.90 2.93
N CYS A 6 -11.15 18.65 3.18
CA CYS A 6 -10.60 17.51 2.47
C CYS A 6 -11.74 16.71 1.84
N ILE A 7 -11.64 16.39 0.55
CA ILE A 7 -12.67 15.66 -0.19
C ILE A 7 -13.02 14.32 0.47
N SER A 8 -12.06 13.65 1.10
CA SER A 8 -12.29 12.37 1.76
C SER A 8 -13.16 12.46 3.03
N GLN A 9 -13.43 13.66 3.54
CA GLN A 9 -14.43 13.90 4.60
C GLN A 9 -15.86 13.91 4.03
N ARG A 10 -16.02 14.07 2.71
CA ARG A 10 -17.32 14.05 2.02
C ARG A 10 -17.67 12.69 1.44
N VAL A 11 -16.71 11.77 1.36
CA VAL A 11 -16.91 10.42 0.82
C VAL A 11 -17.11 9.44 1.97
N LYS A 12 -18.21 8.70 1.96
CA LYS A 12 -18.47 7.66 2.97
C LYS A 12 -17.66 6.41 2.67
N PHE A 13 -17.19 5.73 3.71
CA PHE A 13 -16.51 4.44 3.54
C PHE A 13 -17.45 3.37 2.96
N SER A 14 -18.76 3.48 3.22
CA SER A 14 -19.78 2.61 2.63
C SER A 14 -19.86 2.67 1.11
N GLU A 15 -19.45 3.78 0.49
CA GLU A 15 -19.31 3.86 -0.97
C GLU A 15 -18.17 2.97 -1.47
N ILE A 16 -17.05 2.92 -0.71
CA ILE A 16 -15.88 2.10 -1.01
C ILE A 16 -16.21 0.61 -0.84
N SER A 17 -16.84 0.26 0.27
CA SER A 17 -17.23 -1.12 0.54
C SER A 17 -18.27 -1.61 -0.48
N SER A 18 -19.22 -0.76 -0.89
CA SER A 18 -20.21 -1.05 -1.93
C SER A 18 -19.57 -1.30 -3.31
N ILE A 19 -18.61 -0.48 -3.74
CA ILE A 19 -17.93 -0.72 -5.03
C ILE A 19 -17.08 -2.00 -4.96
N LEU A 20 -16.38 -2.25 -3.86
CA LEU A 20 -15.61 -3.49 -3.66
C LEU A 20 -16.51 -4.73 -3.70
N GLU A 21 -17.69 -4.67 -3.10
CA GLU A 21 -18.69 -5.74 -3.13
C GLU A 21 -19.14 -6.06 -4.56
N LYS A 22 -19.51 -5.02 -5.32
CA LYS A 22 -19.93 -5.15 -6.72
C LYS A 22 -18.81 -5.72 -7.61
N VAL A 23 -17.57 -5.25 -7.43
CA VAL A 23 -16.41 -5.73 -8.19
C VAL A 23 -16.09 -7.19 -7.85
N LYS A 24 -16.18 -7.57 -6.57
CA LYS A 24 -15.94 -8.95 -6.13
C LYS A 24 -16.98 -9.93 -6.68
N ALA A 25 -18.24 -9.51 -6.79
CA ALA A 25 -19.34 -10.28 -7.34
C ALA A 25 -19.29 -10.39 -8.88
N ALA A 26 -18.72 -9.39 -9.56
CA ALA A 26 -18.57 -9.39 -11.01
C ALA A 26 -17.42 -10.29 -11.50
N THR A 27 -17.41 -10.58 -12.81
CA THR A 27 -16.36 -11.35 -13.50
C THR A 27 -15.93 -10.65 -14.80
N GLY A 28 -14.71 -10.96 -15.25
CA GLY A 28 -14.18 -10.47 -16.54
C GLY A 28 -14.22 -8.94 -16.69
N ALA A 29 -14.61 -8.47 -17.88
CA ALA A 29 -14.66 -7.06 -18.24
C ALA A 29 -15.62 -6.23 -17.38
N LYS A 30 -16.61 -6.85 -16.73
CA LYS A 30 -17.56 -6.11 -15.89
C LYS A 30 -16.90 -5.49 -14.67
N ARG A 31 -15.83 -6.13 -14.15
CA ARG A 31 -15.02 -5.57 -13.05
C ARG A 31 -14.36 -4.25 -13.46
N ASP A 32 -13.77 -4.23 -14.64
CA ASP A 32 -13.14 -3.03 -15.20
C ASP A 32 -14.17 -1.91 -15.37
N GLU A 33 -15.34 -2.22 -15.93
CA GLU A 33 -16.41 -1.23 -16.15
C GLU A 33 -16.88 -0.57 -14.84
N LEU A 34 -17.08 -1.38 -13.79
CA LEU A 34 -17.49 -0.88 -12.47
C LEU A 34 -16.47 0.10 -11.88
N LEU A 35 -15.18 -0.27 -11.90
CA LEU A 35 -14.11 0.59 -11.41
C LEU A 35 -13.93 1.83 -12.29
N ARG A 36 -13.99 1.71 -13.61
CA ARG A 36 -13.93 2.86 -14.54
C ARG A 36 -15.04 3.86 -14.24
N ARG A 37 -16.27 3.38 -14.04
CA ARG A 37 -17.41 4.22 -13.71
C ARG A 37 -17.23 4.91 -12.36
N TYR A 38 -16.73 4.19 -11.36
CA TYR A 38 -16.42 4.76 -10.06
C TYR A 38 -15.37 5.86 -10.15
N PHE A 39 -14.24 5.62 -10.83
CA PHE A 39 -13.18 6.62 -11.01
C PHE A 39 -13.66 7.85 -11.79
N ALA A 40 -14.46 7.67 -12.86
CA ALA A 40 -15.05 8.77 -13.59
C ALA A 40 -16.01 9.60 -12.73
N SER A 41 -16.85 8.94 -11.93
CA SER A 41 -17.76 9.60 -10.99
C SER A 41 -17.00 10.37 -9.90
N PHE A 42 -15.92 9.80 -9.38
CA PHE A 42 -15.07 10.47 -8.39
C PHE A 42 -14.39 11.70 -8.98
N GLU A 43 -13.86 11.62 -10.20
CA GLU A 43 -13.23 12.76 -10.87
C GLU A 43 -14.23 13.90 -11.14
N GLN A 44 -15.48 13.57 -11.51
CA GLN A 44 -16.52 14.58 -11.62
C GLN A 44 -16.78 15.26 -10.25
N PHE A 45 -16.97 14.47 -9.20
CA PHE A 45 -17.17 14.98 -7.85
C PHE A 45 -15.99 15.84 -7.37
N ARG A 46 -14.76 15.43 -7.70
CA ARG A 46 -13.54 16.16 -7.40
C ARG A 46 -13.51 17.54 -8.05
N ARG A 47 -13.90 17.67 -9.32
CA ARG A 47 -13.98 18.97 -10.02
C ARG A 47 -15.00 19.90 -9.40
N GLU A 48 -16.17 19.37 -9.03
CA GLU A 48 -17.21 20.14 -8.35
C GLU A 48 -16.71 20.63 -6.98
N PHE A 49 -16.11 19.74 -6.18
CA PHE A 49 -15.52 20.08 -4.90
C PHE A 49 -14.40 21.13 -5.00
N GLN A 50 -13.54 21.05 -6.02
CA GLN A 50 -12.50 22.06 -6.27
C GLN A 50 -13.11 23.43 -6.60
N ARG A 51 -14.17 23.47 -7.42
CA ARG A 51 -14.87 24.71 -7.77
C ARG A 51 -15.50 25.37 -6.53
N GLU A 52 -16.13 24.59 -5.67
CA GLU A 52 -16.75 25.08 -4.42
C GLU A 52 -15.72 25.66 -3.44
N ASN A 53 -14.49 25.12 -3.45
CA ASN A 53 -13.43 25.48 -2.51
C ASN A 53 -12.33 26.37 -3.12
N ASN A 54 -12.57 26.97 -4.28
CA ASN A 54 -11.61 27.82 -5.02
C ASN A 54 -10.23 27.16 -5.20
N GLY A 55 -10.18 25.84 -5.38
CA GLY A 55 -8.96 25.06 -5.56
C GLY A 55 -8.06 24.95 -4.32
N LYS A 56 -8.44 25.49 -3.16
CA LYS A 56 -7.60 25.50 -1.95
C LYS A 56 -7.73 24.23 -1.09
N ALA A 57 -8.77 23.45 -1.32
CA ALA A 57 -9.06 22.24 -0.55
C ALA A 57 -8.33 21.00 -1.10
N ARG A 58 -7.96 20.09 -0.19
CA ARG A 58 -7.32 18.82 -0.56
C ARG A 58 -8.33 17.92 -1.25
N SER A 59 -8.07 17.60 -2.51
CA SER A 59 -9.06 16.97 -3.39
C SER A 59 -8.57 15.69 -4.08
N SER A 60 -7.42 15.15 -3.66
CA SER A 60 -6.86 13.95 -4.28
C SER A 60 -7.69 12.69 -4.02
N ILE A 61 -7.67 11.78 -5.00
CA ILE A 61 -8.24 10.43 -4.88
C ILE A 61 -7.39 9.49 -4.02
N PHE A 62 -6.15 9.87 -3.68
CA PHE A 62 -5.22 9.03 -2.94
C PHE A 62 -5.82 8.35 -1.68
N PRO A 63 -6.59 9.05 -0.80
CA PRO A 63 -7.22 8.43 0.37
C PRO A 63 -8.17 7.26 0.02
N VAL A 64 -8.77 7.28 -1.16
CA VAL A 64 -9.58 6.17 -1.69
C VAL A 64 -8.69 5.11 -2.32
N LEU A 65 -7.76 5.52 -3.19
CA LEU A 65 -6.93 4.58 -3.95
C LEU A 65 -6.08 3.68 -3.04
N ARG A 66 -5.57 4.21 -1.91
CA ARG A 66 -4.83 3.41 -0.93
C ARG A 66 -5.67 2.33 -0.24
N LEU A 67 -6.99 2.52 -0.13
CA LEU A 67 -7.93 1.50 0.39
C LEU A 67 -8.28 0.46 -0.67
N LEU A 68 -8.28 0.85 -1.96
CA LEU A 68 -8.46 -0.08 -3.09
C LEU A 68 -7.17 -0.89 -3.40
N LEU A 69 -6.01 -0.39 -2.97
CA LEU A 69 -4.70 -1.00 -3.20
C LEU A 69 -3.86 -1.06 -1.91
N PRO A 70 -4.33 -1.71 -0.83
CA PRO A 70 -3.68 -1.67 0.47
C PRO A 70 -2.28 -2.32 0.47
N GLY A 71 -2.02 -3.25 -0.46
CA GLY A 71 -0.69 -3.85 -0.66
C GLY A 71 0.32 -2.92 -1.36
N ALA A 72 -0.16 -1.86 -2.02
CA ALA A 72 0.65 -0.87 -2.70
C ALA A 72 0.88 0.41 -1.86
N ASP A 73 0.21 0.51 -0.70
CA ASP A 73 0.45 1.58 0.26
C ASP A 73 1.81 1.40 0.93
N ARG A 74 2.66 2.42 0.80
CA ARG A 74 4.01 2.51 1.37
C ARG A 74 4.15 3.64 2.39
N GLU A 75 3.14 4.51 2.50
CA GLU A 75 3.14 5.62 3.45
C GLU A 75 2.62 5.19 4.82
N ARG A 76 1.81 4.13 4.86
CA ARG A 76 1.35 3.55 6.13
C ARG A 76 2.27 2.46 6.64
N ASP A 77 2.59 2.57 7.93
CA ASP A 77 3.22 1.50 8.69
C ASP A 77 2.43 0.19 8.67
N SER A 78 3.11 -0.89 9.06
CA SER A 78 2.43 -2.17 9.28
C SER A 78 1.44 -2.05 10.42
N TYR A 79 0.25 -2.62 10.25
CA TYR A 79 -0.74 -2.68 11.34
C TYR A 79 -0.35 -3.68 12.43
N GLY A 80 0.52 -4.65 12.13
CA GLY A 80 0.81 -5.75 13.04
C GLY A 80 -0.37 -6.67 13.34
N VAL A 81 -1.43 -6.57 12.56
CA VAL A 81 -2.69 -7.29 12.73
C VAL A 81 -2.64 -8.58 11.92
N ARG A 82 -3.03 -9.70 12.55
CA ARG A 82 -3.17 -11.02 11.93
C ARG A 82 -4.60 -11.53 12.12
N VAL A 83 -4.96 -12.60 11.42
CA VAL A 83 -6.28 -13.24 11.56
C VAL A 83 -6.58 -13.60 13.03
N LYS A 84 -5.59 -14.16 13.75
CA LYS A 84 -5.74 -14.49 15.18
C LYS A 84 -6.09 -13.24 16.03
N SER A 85 -5.36 -12.14 15.87
CA SER A 85 -5.62 -10.93 16.67
C SER A 85 -6.98 -10.30 16.35
N LEU A 86 -7.41 -10.35 15.08
CA LEU A 86 -8.75 -9.90 14.70
C LEU A 86 -9.84 -10.78 15.30
N ARG A 87 -9.66 -12.11 15.25
CA ARG A 87 -10.58 -13.06 15.88
C ARG A 87 -10.75 -12.74 17.36
N ASP A 88 -9.64 -12.62 18.09
CA ASP A 88 -9.65 -12.38 19.53
C ASP A 88 -10.34 -11.04 19.85
N MET A 89 -10.14 -10.02 19.01
CA MET A 89 -10.86 -8.74 19.11
C MET A 89 -12.37 -8.91 18.89
N TYR A 90 -12.82 -9.58 17.83
CA TYR A 90 -14.26 -9.80 17.59
C TYR A 90 -14.92 -10.62 18.71
N ILE A 91 -14.25 -11.65 19.23
CA ILE A 91 -14.74 -12.43 20.38
C ILE A 91 -14.94 -11.52 21.59
N LYS A 92 -13.95 -10.69 21.90
CA LYS A 92 -14.00 -9.73 23.01
C LYS A 92 -15.13 -8.71 22.84
N VAL A 93 -15.23 -8.08 21.66
CA VAL A 93 -16.23 -7.05 21.37
C VAL A 93 -17.65 -7.61 21.44
N LEU A 94 -17.85 -8.83 20.98
CA LEU A 94 -19.16 -9.48 20.97
C LEU A 94 -19.49 -10.19 22.29
N GLY A 95 -18.55 -10.24 23.25
CA GLY A 95 -18.74 -10.97 24.51
C GLY A 95 -18.96 -12.47 24.32
N ILE A 96 -18.44 -13.04 23.23
CA ILE A 96 -18.61 -14.46 22.90
C ILE A 96 -17.63 -15.28 23.73
N SER A 97 -18.07 -16.43 24.27
CA SER A 97 -17.16 -17.37 24.93
C SER A 97 -16.20 -18.00 23.93
N GLU A 98 -14.90 -18.12 24.27
CA GLU A 98 -13.90 -18.79 23.42
C GLU A 98 -14.26 -20.25 23.09
N SER A 99 -15.00 -20.92 23.97
CA SER A 99 -15.45 -22.30 23.78
C SER A 99 -16.69 -22.45 22.91
N SER A 100 -17.35 -21.34 22.56
CA SER A 100 -18.59 -21.35 21.76
C SER A 100 -18.36 -21.85 20.34
N THR A 101 -19.44 -22.32 19.71
CA THR A 101 -19.44 -22.70 18.29
C THR A 101 -19.13 -21.50 17.39
N GLU A 102 -19.58 -20.29 17.75
CA GLU A 102 -19.29 -19.05 17.01
C GLU A 102 -17.78 -18.73 17.00
N ALA A 103 -17.10 -18.82 18.15
CA ALA A 103 -15.67 -18.58 18.27
C ALA A 103 -14.83 -19.63 17.50
N ARG A 104 -15.25 -20.90 17.52
CA ARG A 104 -14.63 -21.98 16.73
C ARG A 104 -14.79 -21.74 15.23
N LYS A 105 -16.00 -21.35 14.79
CA LYS A 105 -16.27 -21.00 13.38
C LYS A 105 -15.37 -19.88 12.88
N LEU A 106 -15.13 -18.82 13.67
CA LEU A 106 -14.19 -17.77 13.26
C LEU A 106 -12.76 -18.28 13.03
N SER A 107 -12.33 -19.30 13.78
CA SER A 107 -11.03 -19.95 13.61
C SER A 107 -10.94 -20.81 12.35
N GLY A 108 -12.04 -20.98 11.60
CA GLY A 108 -12.12 -21.84 10.42
C GLY A 108 -12.41 -23.30 10.75
N TYR A 109 -12.79 -23.59 12.00
CA TYR A 109 -13.25 -24.90 12.42
C TYR A 109 -14.76 -25.02 12.14
N ASP A 110 -15.16 -26.05 11.40
CA ASP A 110 -16.55 -26.32 11.06
C ASP A 110 -16.95 -27.69 11.64
N ASP A 111 -17.97 -27.70 12.50
CA ASP A 111 -18.47 -28.88 13.21
C ASP A 111 -19.14 -29.87 12.22
N GLU A 112 -19.66 -29.41 11.08
CA GLU A 112 -20.40 -30.23 10.10
C GLU A 112 -19.48 -31.02 9.15
N THR A 113 -18.24 -30.58 8.93
CA THR A 113 -17.29 -31.21 8.00
C THR A 113 -16.20 -32.04 8.69
N GLY A 114 -16.28 -32.25 10.01
CA GLY A 114 -15.37 -33.17 10.71
C GLY A 114 -13.90 -32.75 10.67
N GLY A 115 -13.63 -31.44 10.71
CA GLY A 115 -12.28 -30.89 10.73
C GLY A 115 -11.58 -30.91 9.37
N GLY A 116 -11.62 -29.78 8.66
CA GLY A 116 -10.77 -29.52 7.50
C GLY A 116 -11.48 -29.18 6.18
N GLY A 117 -12.78 -28.91 6.21
CA GLY A 117 -13.58 -28.63 5.01
C GLY A 117 -14.16 -27.23 4.93
N THR A 118 -13.40 -26.15 5.15
CA THR A 118 -13.84 -24.86 4.60
C THR A 118 -13.88 -25.02 3.08
N SER A 119 -15.04 -24.77 2.46
CA SER A 119 -15.09 -24.50 1.01
C SER A 119 -13.92 -23.58 0.69
N SER A 120 -13.04 -24.01 -0.21
CA SER A 120 -11.77 -23.34 -0.57
C SER A 120 -11.92 -21.85 -0.94
N SER A 121 -13.15 -21.38 -1.08
CA SER A 121 -13.53 -20.01 -1.38
C SER A 121 -13.60 -19.06 -0.16
N GLU A 122 -13.97 -19.51 1.04
CA GLU A 122 -14.35 -18.59 2.15
C GLU A 122 -13.17 -18.14 3.02
N ASP A 123 -12.97 -16.81 3.18
CA ASP A 123 -11.92 -16.26 4.06
C ASP A 123 -12.44 -15.84 5.44
N PHE A 124 -11.53 -15.36 6.30
CA PHE A 124 -11.88 -14.87 7.63
C PHE A 124 -12.87 -13.68 7.60
N ALA A 125 -12.78 -12.80 6.60
CA ALA A 125 -13.67 -11.65 6.49
C ALA A 125 -15.10 -12.10 6.17
N ASP A 126 -15.28 -13.12 5.33
CA ASP A 126 -16.58 -13.72 5.03
C ASP A 126 -17.20 -14.40 6.28
N ARG A 127 -16.39 -15.05 7.12
CA ARG A 127 -16.86 -15.63 8.38
C ARG A 127 -17.32 -14.56 9.38
N VAL A 128 -16.56 -13.46 9.51
CA VAL A 128 -16.99 -12.32 10.33
C VAL A 128 -18.25 -11.69 9.75
N PHE A 129 -18.33 -11.53 8.43
CA PHE A 129 -19.54 -11.02 7.79
C PHE A 129 -20.76 -11.83 8.24
N ARG A 130 -20.75 -13.16 8.11
CA ARG A 130 -21.86 -14.02 8.59
C ARG A 130 -22.16 -13.85 10.07
N LEU A 131 -21.14 -13.81 10.93
CA LEU A 131 -21.31 -13.63 12.38
C LEU A 131 -21.98 -12.29 12.74
N MET A 132 -21.67 -11.24 11.99
CA MET A 132 -22.15 -9.89 12.25
C MET A 132 -23.56 -9.62 11.70
N GLN A 133 -24.22 -10.63 11.11
CA GLN A 133 -25.59 -10.49 10.61
C GLN A 133 -26.54 -10.13 11.76
N GLY A 134 -27.25 -9.01 11.63
CA GLY A 134 -28.16 -8.49 12.67
C GLY A 134 -27.47 -7.85 13.88
N ARG A 135 -26.13 -7.72 13.88
CA ARG A 135 -25.34 -7.12 14.98
C ARG A 135 -24.73 -5.75 14.64
N CYS A 136 -24.90 -5.27 13.41
CA CYS A 136 -24.37 -3.99 12.92
C CYS A 136 -25.49 -3.01 12.56
N PRO A 137 -25.19 -1.70 12.54
CA PRO A 137 -26.04 -0.72 11.87
C PRO A 137 -26.30 -1.10 10.40
N PRO A 138 -27.47 -0.72 9.83
CA PRO A 138 -27.77 -1.00 8.42
C PRO A 138 -26.80 -0.28 7.46
N GLU A 139 -26.32 0.90 7.85
CA GLU A 139 -25.35 1.69 7.08
C GLU A 139 -24.21 2.18 7.99
N GLY A 140 -22.99 2.21 7.44
CA GLY A 140 -21.83 2.78 8.12
C GLY A 140 -21.86 4.31 8.09
N SER A 141 -21.45 4.93 9.21
CA SER A 141 -21.43 6.39 9.33
C SER A 141 -20.08 7.02 9.00
N LEU A 142 -19.02 6.21 8.97
CA LEU A 142 -17.64 6.68 8.82
C LEU A 142 -17.32 7.16 7.41
N THR A 143 -16.53 8.23 7.33
CA THR A 143 -15.95 8.78 6.11
C THR A 143 -14.63 8.10 5.77
N VAL A 144 -14.21 8.23 4.51
CA VAL A 144 -12.88 7.76 4.06
C VAL A 144 -11.76 8.43 4.85
N TRP A 145 -11.93 9.71 5.22
CA TRP A 145 -11.02 10.42 6.11
C TRP A 145 -10.87 9.73 7.46
N GLU A 146 -11.97 9.50 8.18
CA GLU A 146 -11.95 8.90 9.52
C GLU A 146 -11.39 7.47 9.50
N VAL A 147 -11.70 6.68 8.47
CA VAL A 147 -11.13 5.34 8.33
C VAL A 147 -9.62 5.42 8.14
N ASN A 148 -9.13 6.30 7.26
CA ASN A 148 -7.69 6.45 7.05
C ASN A 148 -6.96 6.95 8.30
N GLU A 149 -7.50 7.94 9.02
CA GLU A 149 -6.87 8.44 10.27
C GLU A 149 -6.73 7.33 11.32
N ARG A 150 -7.75 6.48 11.46
CA ARG A 150 -7.69 5.35 12.40
C ARG A 150 -6.72 4.26 11.94
N LEU A 151 -6.66 3.99 10.64
CA LEU A 151 -5.69 3.06 10.08
C LEU A 151 -4.25 3.57 10.26
N ASP A 152 -4.02 4.87 10.08
CA ASP A 152 -2.73 5.53 10.35
C ASP A 152 -2.38 5.41 11.85
N ALA A 153 -3.34 5.67 12.75
CA ALA A 153 -3.16 5.48 14.20
C ALA A 153 -2.82 4.03 14.58
N ILE A 154 -3.49 3.04 13.98
CA ILE A 154 -3.16 1.61 14.20
C ILE A 154 -1.72 1.31 13.79
N GLY A 155 -1.28 1.81 12.64
CA GLY A 155 0.11 1.65 12.17
C GLY A 155 1.11 2.27 13.15
N GLY A 156 0.86 3.52 13.58
CA GLY A 156 1.72 4.20 14.56
C GLY A 156 1.77 3.49 15.91
N HIS A 157 0.63 3.04 16.44
CA HIS A 157 0.57 2.28 17.69
C HIS A 157 1.32 0.94 17.58
N TYR A 158 1.33 0.29 16.42
CA TYR A 158 2.11 -0.93 16.20
C TYR A 158 3.61 -0.68 16.29
N VAL A 159 4.11 0.34 15.60
CA VAL A 159 5.53 0.73 15.63
C VAL A 159 5.96 1.08 17.05
N ASN A 160 5.10 1.76 17.81
CA ASN A 160 5.36 2.13 19.20
C ASN A 160 5.11 1.01 20.23
N GLY A 161 4.70 -0.19 19.79
CA GLY A 161 4.42 -1.31 20.69
C GLY A 161 3.14 -1.17 21.54
N GLU A 162 2.28 -0.20 21.26
CA GLU A 162 1.06 0.14 22.02
C GLU A 162 -0.13 -0.78 21.66
N ARG A 163 0.01 -2.09 21.89
CA ARG A 163 -0.99 -3.12 21.50
C ARG A 163 -2.42 -2.84 21.96
N ARG A 164 -2.56 -2.28 23.16
CA ARG A 164 -3.87 -1.92 23.74
C ARG A 164 -4.62 -0.90 22.89
N ARG A 165 -3.91 0.13 22.38
CA ARG A 165 -4.49 1.23 21.60
C ARG A 165 -4.91 0.77 20.19
N ILE A 166 -4.23 -0.23 19.62
CA ILE A 166 -4.66 -0.89 18.39
C ILE A 166 -6.07 -1.47 18.56
N GLY A 167 -6.32 -2.16 19.67
CA GLY A 167 -7.65 -2.70 19.99
C GLY A 167 -8.72 -1.61 20.07
N GLU A 168 -8.42 -0.51 20.75
CA GLU A 168 -9.34 0.63 20.87
C GLU A 168 -9.70 1.26 19.51
N GLU A 169 -8.72 1.43 18.61
CA GLU A 169 -9.01 1.97 17.28
C GLU A 169 -9.84 1.00 16.42
N LEU A 170 -9.60 -0.31 16.55
CA LEU A 170 -10.42 -1.33 15.88
C LEU A 170 -11.85 -1.35 16.42
N GLU A 171 -12.03 -1.27 17.74
CA GLU A 171 -13.35 -1.18 18.39
C GLU A 171 -14.13 0.05 17.88
N ARG A 172 -13.47 1.21 17.78
CA ARG A 172 -14.07 2.44 17.25
C ARG A 172 -14.45 2.33 15.76
N LEU A 173 -13.62 1.69 14.95
CA LEU A 173 -13.93 1.43 13.54
C LEU A 173 -15.17 0.53 13.40
N VAL A 174 -15.15 -0.62 14.07
CA VAL A 174 -16.21 -1.63 14.01
C VAL A 174 -17.55 -1.06 14.48
N GLY A 175 -17.56 -0.26 15.55
CA GLY A 175 -18.78 0.35 16.10
C GLY A 175 -19.48 1.34 15.15
N GLY A 176 -18.78 1.93 14.18
CA GLY A 176 -19.33 2.88 13.21
C GLY A 176 -19.62 2.29 11.82
N MET A 177 -19.46 0.98 11.65
CA MET A 177 -19.44 0.30 10.35
C MET A 177 -20.60 -0.69 10.18
N SER A 178 -21.14 -0.76 8.97
CA SER A 178 -22.06 -1.83 8.58
C SER A 178 -21.35 -3.19 8.49
N GLN A 179 -22.12 -4.26 8.35
CA GLN A 179 -21.61 -5.62 8.14
C GLN A 179 -20.67 -5.69 6.91
N VAL A 180 -21.04 -5.01 5.82
CA VAL A 180 -20.26 -4.95 4.57
C VAL A 180 -18.97 -4.16 4.78
N ASP A 181 -19.04 -3.03 5.49
CA ASP A 181 -17.86 -2.21 5.81
C ASP A 181 -16.83 -2.99 6.62
N GLN A 182 -17.28 -3.71 7.66
CA GLN A 182 -16.39 -4.51 8.51
C GLN A 182 -15.69 -5.62 7.71
N LYS A 183 -16.40 -6.27 6.77
CA LYS A 183 -15.81 -7.27 5.87
C LYS A 183 -14.65 -6.67 5.06
N TRP A 184 -14.86 -5.50 4.48
CA TRP A 184 -13.85 -4.85 3.65
C TRP A 184 -12.72 -4.24 4.48
N LEU A 185 -13.00 -3.73 5.68
CA LEU A 185 -11.99 -3.28 6.62
C LEU A 185 -11.01 -4.42 6.97
N ILE A 186 -11.50 -5.62 7.28
CA ILE A 186 -10.65 -6.78 7.57
C ILE A 186 -9.71 -7.07 6.41
N ARG A 187 -10.22 -7.06 5.18
CA ARG A 187 -9.41 -7.30 3.98
C ARG A 187 -8.37 -6.20 3.74
N ILE A 188 -8.69 -4.95 4.06
CA ILE A 188 -7.75 -3.81 4.01
C ILE A 188 -6.65 -3.96 5.07
N LEU A 189 -7.00 -4.30 6.32
CA LEU A 189 -6.05 -4.53 7.41
C LEU A 189 -5.10 -5.69 7.09
N LEU A 190 -5.61 -6.76 6.49
CA LEU A 190 -4.81 -7.91 6.03
C LEU A 190 -4.08 -7.64 4.70
N LYS A 191 -4.24 -6.44 4.11
CA LYS A 191 -3.70 -6.03 2.81
C LYS A 191 -4.02 -7.02 1.67
N ASN A 192 -5.17 -7.69 1.74
CA ASN A 192 -5.62 -8.66 0.75
C ASN A 192 -7.13 -8.56 0.48
N LEU A 193 -7.49 -7.85 -0.59
CA LEU A 193 -8.88 -7.62 -0.99
C LEU A 193 -9.54 -8.81 -1.69
N ARG A 194 -8.77 -9.80 -2.16
CA ARG A 194 -9.27 -10.96 -2.94
C ARG A 194 -10.23 -10.60 -4.09
N LEU A 195 -10.00 -9.46 -4.77
CA LEU A 195 -10.85 -8.99 -5.89
C LEU A 195 -10.66 -9.82 -7.17
N GLY A 196 -9.62 -10.66 -7.25
CA GLY A 196 -9.25 -11.34 -8.49
C GLY A 196 -8.80 -10.37 -9.59
N MET A 197 -8.27 -9.22 -9.20
CA MET A 197 -7.64 -8.22 -10.07
C MET A 197 -6.25 -7.91 -9.52
N SER A 198 -5.26 -7.81 -10.41
CA SER A 198 -3.91 -7.41 -10.02
C SER A 198 -3.84 -5.90 -9.75
N GLN A 199 -2.87 -5.48 -8.95
CA GLN A 199 -2.57 -4.07 -8.75
C GLN A 199 -2.37 -3.32 -10.08
N VAL A 200 -1.61 -3.92 -11.00
CA VAL A 200 -1.36 -3.36 -12.34
C VAL A 200 -2.68 -3.12 -13.08
N LYS A 201 -3.63 -4.05 -12.98
CA LYS A 201 -4.92 -3.94 -13.63
C LYS A 201 -5.76 -2.80 -13.04
N ILE A 202 -5.84 -2.70 -11.71
CA ILE A 202 -6.60 -1.63 -11.03
C ILE A 202 -6.00 -0.25 -11.35
N LEU A 203 -4.66 -0.11 -11.31
CA LEU A 203 -3.98 1.13 -11.70
C LEU A 203 -4.23 1.47 -13.16
N GLY A 204 -4.17 0.50 -14.09
CA GLY A 204 -4.47 0.73 -15.50
C GLY A 204 -5.93 1.09 -15.78
N VAL A 205 -6.86 0.69 -14.89
CA VAL A 205 -8.26 1.13 -14.92
C VAL A 205 -8.42 2.56 -14.39
N TYR A 206 -7.66 2.93 -13.34
CA TYR A 206 -7.61 4.30 -12.83
C TYR A 206 -7.06 5.27 -13.88
N HIS A 207 -5.89 4.97 -14.44
CA HIS A 207 -5.29 5.77 -15.51
C HIS A 207 -4.30 4.93 -16.33
N GLY A 208 -4.28 5.13 -17.66
CA GLY A 208 -3.45 4.32 -18.57
C GLY A 208 -1.95 4.34 -18.26
N LYS A 209 -1.45 5.43 -17.67
CA LYS A 209 -0.04 5.60 -17.25
C LYS A 209 0.23 5.27 -15.77
N ALA A 210 -0.79 5.04 -14.94
CA ALA A 210 -0.62 4.87 -13.49
C ALA A 210 0.22 3.65 -13.09
N GLY A 211 0.16 2.56 -13.86
CA GLY A 211 1.03 1.40 -13.63
C GLY A 211 2.51 1.76 -13.75
N ARG A 212 2.90 2.45 -14.82
CA ARG A 212 4.28 2.90 -15.07
C ARG A 212 4.73 3.93 -14.04
N LEU A 213 3.87 4.88 -13.70
CA LEU A 213 4.12 5.86 -12.63
C LEU A 213 4.42 5.15 -11.30
N TYR A 214 3.63 4.12 -10.96
CA TYR A 214 3.86 3.37 -9.73
C TYR A 214 5.15 2.55 -9.78
N ASP A 215 5.53 2.00 -10.93
CA ASP A 215 6.80 1.30 -11.07
C ASP A 215 8.01 2.24 -10.95
N ARG A 216 7.87 3.51 -11.38
CA ARG A 216 8.88 4.56 -11.23
C ARG A 216 9.00 5.05 -9.78
N PHE A 217 7.88 5.38 -9.13
CA PHE A 217 7.90 6.04 -7.82
C PHE A 217 7.76 5.09 -6.64
N SER A 218 7.17 3.90 -6.84
CA SER A 218 6.66 3.02 -5.78
C SER A 218 5.80 3.73 -4.72
N ASN A 219 5.17 4.85 -5.07
CA ASN A 219 4.40 5.70 -4.15
C ASN A 219 3.04 6.05 -4.78
N LEU A 220 1.94 5.65 -4.13
CA LEU A 220 0.58 5.88 -4.64
C LEU A 220 0.17 7.35 -4.62
N SER A 221 0.56 8.12 -3.59
CA SER A 221 0.23 9.54 -3.51
C SER A 221 0.86 10.31 -4.66
N LYS A 222 2.14 10.04 -4.98
CA LYS A 222 2.83 10.66 -6.11
C LYS A 222 2.22 10.27 -7.46
N VAL A 223 1.77 9.02 -7.61
CA VAL A 223 1.01 8.60 -8.80
C VAL A 223 -0.28 9.40 -8.93
N CYS A 224 -1.01 9.61 -7.84
CA CYS A 224 -2.23 10.41 -7.86
C CYS A 224 -1.92 11.87 -8.21
N GLU A 225 -0.92 12.47 -7.57
CA GLU A 225 -0.46 13.84 -7.83
C GLU A 225 -0.17 14.08 -9.32
N VAL A 226 0.65 13.23 -9.95
CA VAL A 226 1.03 13.37 -11.37
C VAL A 226 -0.16 13.16 -12.31
N VAL A 227 -1.02 12.18 -12.03
CA VAL A 227 -2.24 11.95 -12.85
C VAL A 227 -3.20 13.13 -12.72
N GLU A 228 -3.33 13.69 -11.53
CA GLU A 228 -4.28 14.73 -11.20
C GLU A 228 -3.84 16.14 -11.63
N SER A 229 -2.53 16.44 -11.62
CA SER A 229 -1.97 17.70 -12.13
C SER A 229 -1.81 17.66 -13.65
N GLY A 230 -1.58 16.47 -14.22
CA GLY A 230 -1.24 16.29 -15.62
C GLY A 230 0.23 16.57 -15.95
N GLU A 231 0.98 17.15 -15.02
CA GLU A 231 2.38 17.53 -15.18
C GLU A 231 3.29 16.29 -15.22
N GLY A 232 4.21 16.21 -16.18
CA GLY A 232 5.13 15.07 -16.31
C GLY A 232 4.50 13.80 -16.88
N LEU A 233 3.22 13.81 -17.27
CA LEU A 233 2.60 12.68 -17.98
C LEU A 233 3.21 12.48 -19.37
N GLU A 234 3.61 13.55 -20.05
CA GLU A 234 4.16 13.53 -21.41
C GLU A 234 5.58 12.94 -21.46
N GLU A 235 6.37 13.14 -20.41
CA GLU A 235 7.74 12.63 -20.28
C GLU A 235 7.81 11.09 -20.12
N LEU A 236 6.67 10.45 -19.85
CA LEU A 236 6.52 8.99 -19.80
C LEU A 236 6.25 8.44 -21.20
N GLY A 237 7.18 8.69 -22.12
CA GLY A 237 7.18 8.12 -23.47
C GLY A 237 7.17 6.58 -23.47
N GLU A 238 7.31 5.97 -24.65
CA GLU A 238 7.30 4.51 -24.77
C GLU A 238 8.49 3.81 -24.11
N GLY A 239 9.59 4.54 -23.85
CA GLY A 239 10.72 4.08 -23.03
C GLY A 239 10.40 4.20 -21.54
N GLY A 240 10.52 3.09 -20.81
CA GLY A 240 10.21 3.00 -19.38
C GLY A 240 10.75 4.16 -18.54
N GLY A 241 10.01 4.57 -17.52
CA GLY A 241 10.32 5.73 -16.70
C GLY A 241 11.76 5.68 -16.17
N SER A 242 12.53 6.74 -16.40
CA SER A 242 13.86 6.91 -15.84
C SER A 242 13.86 6.75 -14.31
N VAL A 243 14.93 6.17 -13.79
CA VAL A 243 15.19 6.06 -12.35
C VAL A 243 15.39 7.47 -11.78
N GLU A 244 14.65 7.80 -10.73
CA GLU A 244 14.76 9.09 -10.05
C GLU A 244 15.51 8.93 -8.71
N LEU A 245 16.37 9.91 -8.39
CA LEU A 245 17.12 9.90 -7.15
C LEU A 245 16.16 9.92 -5.95
N PHE A 246 16.50 9.16 -4.91
CA PHE A 246 15.71 8.96 -3.68
C PHE A 246 14.31 8.36 -3.84
N HIS A 247 13.96 7.85 -5.02
CA HIS A 247 12.73 7.12 -5.27
C HIS A 247 13.02 5.63 -5.52
N PRO A 248 12.41 4.71 -4.75
CA PRO A 248 12.67 3.29 -4.92
C PRO A 248 12.09 2.75 -6.22
N VAL A 249 12.93 2.03 -6.97
CA VAL A 249 12.54 1.36 -8.22
C VAL A 249 12.26 -0.11 -7.94
N LYS A 250 11.37 -0.76 -8.69
CA LYS A 250 11.23 -2.22 -8.59
C LYS A 250 12.47 -2.92 -9.16
N PRO A 251 13.20 -3.73 -8.38
CA PRO A 251 14.35 -4.44 -8.91
C PRO A 251 13.97 -5.41 -10.03
N MET A 252 14.82 -5.50 -11.05
CA MET A 252 14.70 -6.54 -12.08
C MET A 252 14.75 -7.93 -11.44
N LEU A 253 13.85 -8.81 -11.87
CA LEU A 253 13.76 -10.19 -11.38
C LEU A 253 14.46 -11.15 -12.34
N CYS A 254 15.01 -12.23 -11.78
CA CYS A 254 15.60 -13.30 -12.57
C CYS A 254 14.55 -14.39 -12.83
N GLN A 255 14.38 -14.77 -14.10
CA GLN A 255 13.56 -15.91 -14.48
C GLN A 255 14.33 -17.21 -14.26
N ARG A 256 13.63 -18.27 -13.80
CA ARG A 256 14.22 -19.61 -13.76
C ARG A 256 14.39 -20.14 -15.17
N VAL A 257 15.61 -20.58 -15.50
CA VAL A 257 15.96 -21.17 -16.79
C VAL A 257 16.25 -22.66 -16.60
N ASP A 258 15.73 -23.49 -17.50
CA ASP A 258 16.11 -24.91 -17.58
C ASP A 258 17.52 -25.02 -18.17
N LEU A 259 18.42 -25.74 -17.48
CA LEU A 259 19.80 -25.95 -17.91
C LEU A 259 19.91 -26.52 -19.33
N LYS A 260 18.91 -27.28 -19.79
CA LYS A 260 18.87 -27.81 -21.17
C LYS A 260 18.83 -26.72 -22.24
N LEU A 261 18.28 -25.54 -21.90
CA LEU A 261 18.16 -24.42 -22.82
C LEU A 261 19.42 -23.55 -22.83
N VAL A 262 20.29 -23.67 -21.83
CA VAL A 262 21.45 -22.79 -21.63
C VAL A 262 22.44 -22.90 -22.78
N ASP A 263 22.74 -24.11 -23.28
CA ASP A 263 23.65 -24.29 -24.43
C ASP A 263 23.17 -23.53 -25.68
N GLY A 264 21.86 -23.59 -25.95
CA GLY A 264 21.25 -22.85 -27.06
C GLY A 264 21.26 -21.33 -26.86
N MET A 265 21.16 -20.86 -25.61
CA MET A 265 21.24 -19.44 -25.27
C MET A 265 22.68 -18.92 -25.44
N LEU A 266 23.66 -19.60 -24.84
CA LEU A 266 25.08 -19.22 -24.87
C LEU A 266 25.69 -19.18 -26.28
N LYS A 267 25.09 -19.89 -27.25
CA LYS A 267 25.51 -19.84 -28.66
C LYS A 267 25.00 -18.62 -29.43
N ARG A 268 23.98 -17.93 -28.92
CA ARG A 268 23.32 -16.81 -29.61
C ARG A 268 23.87 -15.46 -29.19
N ASP A 269 24.13 -15.29 -27.90
CA ASP A 269 24.51 -14.02 -27.30
C ASP A 269 25.66 -14.19 -26.31
N GLU A 270 26.30 -13.08 -25.94
CA GLU A 270 27.29 -13.03 -24.86
C GLU A 270 26.58 -12.84 -23.50
N PHE A 271 27.04 -13.56 -22.47
CA PHE A 271 26.42 -13.55 -21.15
C PHE A 271 27.47 -13.38 -20.04
N TRP A 272 27.05 -12.73 -18.96
CA TRP A 272 27.82 -12.63 -17.71
C TRP A 272 27.36 -13.72 -16.73
N LEU A 273 28.33 -14.33 -16.04
CA LEU A 273 28.06 -15.28 -14.97
C LEU A 273 28.47 -14.65 -13.63
N GLU A 274 27.48 -14.47 -12.76
CA GLU A 274 27.69 -13.92 -11.41
C GLU A 274 27.17 -14.89 -10.35
N THR A 275 27.85 -14.93 -9.21
CA THR A 275 27.39 -15.69 -8.05
C THR A 275 26.07 -15.12 -7.55
N LYS A 276 25.02 -15.94 -7.53
CA LYS A 276 23.76 -15.56 -6.89
C LYS A 276 23.91 -15.57 -5.36
N MET A 277 24.22 -14.42 -4.80
CA MET A 277 24.34 -14.23 -3.35
C MET A 277 23.01 -14.54 -2.63
N ASP A 278 23.10 -15.23 -1.49
CA ASP A 278 21.96 -15.51 -0.62
C ASP A 278 21.91 -14.51 0.54
N GLY A 279 21.31 -13.37 0.26
CA GLY A 279 21.15 -12.28 1.21
C GLY A 279 19.90 -11.46 0.90
N GLU A 280 19.82 -10.27 1.48
CA GLU A 280 18.70 -9.36 1.26
C GLU A 280 19.00 -8.38 0.12
N ARG A 281 18.01 -8.19 -0.77
CA ARG A 281 18.14 -7.24 -1.89
C ARG A 281 17.83 -5.82 -1.41
N PHE A 282 18.81 -4.93 -1.53
CA PHE A 282 18.69 -3.51 -1.26
C PHE A 282 19.10 -2.65 -2.46
N GLN A 283 18.51 -1.47 -2.54
CA GLN A 283 18.90 -0.36 -3.41
C GLN A 283 19.39 0.78 -2.54
N ILE A 284 20.51 1.39 -2.93
CA ILE A 284 21.13 2.50 -2.22
C ILE A 284 21.07 3.71 -3.14
N HIS A 285 20.49 4.80 -2.65
CA HIS A 285 20.50 6.11 -3.30
C HIS A 285 21.38 7.04 -2.48
N LYS A 286 22.26 7.79 -3.14
CA LYS A 286 23.16 8.75 -2.50
C LYS A 286 23.12 10.09 -3.21
N ASP A 287 23.02 11.15 -2.43
CA ASP A 287 23.31 12.52 -2.85
C ASP A 287 24.20 13.19 -1.80
N GLY A 288 25.44 13.51 -2.17
CA GLY A 288 26.44 14.02 -1.23
C GLY A 288 26.56 13.15 0.03
N VAL A 289 26.10 13.68 1.16
CA VAL A 289 26.15 13.06 2.49
C VAL A 289 24.87 12.30 2.88
N VAL A 290 23.82 12.36 2.04
CA VAL A 290 22.51 11.79 2.30
C VAL A 290 22.39 10.44 1.62
N PHE A 291 21.97 9.44 2.38
CA PHE A 291 21.77 8.07 1.92
C PHE A 291 20.32 7.64 2.15
N LYS A 292 19.76 6.92 1.17
CA LYS A 292 18.52 6.19 1.34
C LYS A 292 18.66 4.73 0.93
N TYR A 293 18.03 3.87 1.71
CA TYR A 293 18.09 2.42 1.52
C TYR A 293 16.69 1.87 1.34
N PHE A 294 16.47 1.16 0.24
CA PHE A 294 15.18 0.57 -0.07
C PHE A 294 15.31 -0.94 -0.28
N SER A 295 14.47 -1.70 0.42
CA SER A 295 14.38 -3.16 0.23
C SER A 295 13.80 -3.51 -1.14
N ARG A 296 13.81 -4.81 -1.49
CA ARG A 296 13.16 -5.35 -2.70
C ARG A 296 11.73 -4.85 -2.95
N ASN A 297 10.96 -4.66 -1.88
CA ASN A 297 9.55 -4.25 -1.95
C ASN A 297 9.35 -2.74 -1.72
N SER A 298 10.42 -1.95 -1.86
CA SER A 298 10.40 -0.49 -1.75
C SER A 298 10.11 0.06 -0.36
N TYR A 299 10.32 -0.73 0.71
CA TYR A 299 10.31 -0.21 2.08
C TYR A 299 11.64 0.46 2.39
N GLU A 300 11.58 1.62 3.06
CA GLU A 300 12.75 2.38 3.47
C GLU A 300 13.38 1.82 4.75
N TYR A 301 14.69 1.62 4.74
CA TYR A 301 15.51 1.12 5.85
C TYR A 301 16.67 2.08 6.18
N SER A 302 16.55 3.35 5.77
CA SER A 302 17.61 4.33 5.92
C SER A 302 18.02 4.55 7.37
N GLU A 303 17.08 4.47 8.32
CA GLU A 303 17.38 4.58 9.76
C GLU A 303 18.20 3.39 10.31
N VAL A 304 18.09 2.21 9.68
CA VAL A 304 18.83 1.00 10.11
C VAL A 304 20.25 1.02 9.55
N PHE A 305 20.39 1.38 8.28
CA PHE A 305 21.68 1.34 7.59
C PHE A 305 22.48 2.65 7.74
N GLY A 306 21.79 3.77 7.96
CA GLY A 306 22.36 5.09 8.25
C GLY A 306 22.00 6.13 7.18
N VAL A 307 21.28 7.19 7.53
CA VAL A 307 20.92 8.31 6.63
C VAL A 307 22.12 9.18 6.24
N ASN A 308 23.18 9.13 7.04
CA ASN A 308 24.47 9.77 6.79
C ASN A 308 25.58 9.02 7.55
N ARG A 309 26.84 9.41 7.31
CA ARG A 309 28.02 8.73 7.87
C ARG A 309 28.18 8.92 9.39
N ASN A 310 27.53 9.92 9.96
CA ASN A 310 27.66 10.28 11.37
C ASN A 310 26.50 9.72 12.23
N GLN A 311 25.57 8.97 11.64
CA GLN A 311 24.45 8.41 12.39
C GLN A 311 24.93 7.31 13.33
N VAL A 312 24.91 7.63 14.63
CA VAL A 312 25.22 6.68 15.70
C VAL A 312 24.22 5.53 15.70
N GLY A 313 24.72 4.30 15.88
CA GLY A 313 23.88 3.10 15.93
C GLY A 313 23.46 2.54 14.57
N SER A 314 23.84 3.19 13.47
CA SER A 314 23.60 2.66 12.13
C SER A 314 24.58 1.54 11.78
N THR A 315 24.15 0.63 10.90
CA THR A 315 24.85 -0.64 10.66
C THR A 315 25.76 -0.65 9.43
N LEU A 316 25.68 0.33 8.53
CA LEU A 316 26.38 0.28 7.24
C LEU A 316 27.05 1.61 6.82
N THR A 317 26.29 2.69 6.69
CA THR A 317 26.76 3.98 6.11
C THR A 317 28.05 4.54 6.74
N PRO A 318 28.27 4.46 8.06
CA PRO A 318 29.52 4.92 8.67
C PRO A 318 30.76 4.16 8.14
N PHE A 319 30.59 2.92 7.68
CA PHE A 319 31.68 2.03 7.25
C PHE A 319 32.00 2.10 5.76
N PHE A 320 31.27 2.89 4.96
CA PHE A 320 31.59 3.11 3.53
C PHE A 320 32.89 3.90 3.27
N GLY A 321 33.83 3.91 4.23
CA GLY A 321 35.05 4.71 4.21
C GLY A 321 35.76 4.76 2.85
N GLY A 322 35.96 5.96 2.31
CA GLY A 322 36.83 6.24 1.16
C GLY A 322 36.57 5.42 -0.12
N PHE A 323 35.49 4.65 -0.21
CA PHE A 323 35.22 3.82 -1.37
C PHE A 323 35.06 4.72 -2.60
N VAL A 324 35.88 4.48 -3.61
CA VAL A 324 35.92 5.25 -4.87
C VAL A 324 34.50 5.30 -5.45
N GLY A 325 33.92 6.51 -5.50
CA GLY A 325 32.51 6.77 -5.85
C GLY A 325 31.66 7.39 -4.72
N PHE A 326 32.14 7.36 -3.47
CA PHE A 326 31.45 7.94 -2.31
C PHE A 326 32.06 9.24 -1.79
N GLU A 327 33.20 9.68 -2.32
CA GLU A 327 33.80 10.98 -1.99
C GLU A 327 32.84 12.12 -2.38
N CYS A 328 32.59 13.02 -1.44
CA CYS A 328 31.95 14.28 -1.76
C CYS A 328 32.96 15.07 -2.56
N ALA A 329 32.68 15.34 -3.84
CA ALA A 329 33.28 16.48 -4.48
C ALA A 329 32.81 17.70 -3.68
N GLU A 330 33.64 18.16 -2.74
CA GLU A 330 33.54 19.52 -2.24
C GLU A 330 33.59 20.39 -3.49
N ARG A 331 32.45 20.98 -3.85
CA ARG A 331 32.44 22.05 -4.86
C ARG A 331 33.19 23.18 -4.20
N ASP A 332 34.48 23.23 -4.50
CA ASP A 332 35.32 24.37 -4.22
C ASP A 332 34.65 25.57 -4.90
N SER A 333 34.01 26.41 -4.10
CA SER A 333 33.47 27.68 -4.57
C SER A 333 34.67 28.58 -4.81
N GLY A 334 35.33 28.38 -5.95
CA GLY A 334 36.37 29.24 -6.46
C GLY A 334 35.82 30.66 -6.57
N ARG A 335 36.18 31.50 -5.60
CA ARG A 335 36.29 32.94 -5.82
C ARG A 335 37.44 33.13 -6.80
N GLY A 336 37.11 33.23 -8.08
CA GLY A 336 37.94 33.95 -9.03
C GLY A 336 37.89 35.43 -8.64
N ASP A 337 38.86 35.86 -7.84
CA ASP A 337 39.31 37.25 -7.86
C ASP A 337 40.37 37.32 -8.95
N ASP A 338 39.94 37.68 -10.16
CA ASP A 338 40.85 38.18 -11.19
C ASP A 338 41.27 39.60 -10.79
N GLY A 339 42.47 39.70 -10.23
CA GLY A 339 43.10 40.96 -9.83
C GLY A 339 44.53 41.05 -10.36
N PHE A 340 44.64 41.68 -11.54
CA PHE A 340 45.82 42.17 -12.26
C PHE A 340 46.75 41.19 -12.97
#